data_AF-A0A657PME5-F1
#
_entry.id   AF-A0A657PME5-F1
#
_cell.length_a   1.000
_cell.length_b   1.000
_cell.length_c   1.000
_cell.angle_alpha   90.00
_cell.angle_beta   90.00
_cell.angle_gamma   90.00
#
_symmetry.space_group_name_H-M   'P 1'
#
loop_
_entity.id
_entity.type
_entity.pdbx_description
1 polymer ?
#
loop_
_entity_poly.entity_id
_entity_poly.type
_entity_poly.pdbx_seq_one_letter_code
_entity_poly.pdbx_strand_id
1 'polypeptide(L)' 'MLNPSEQRTFHRMPIRAGGTLRRADEEREQAVTVVDLSAVGVLMECDEPIPPGTRAELILP' A
#
# COMPACT_ATOMS: atom_id res chain seq x y z
N MET A 1 18.83 16.36 11.79
CA MET A 1 18.64 15.50 10.60
C MET A 1 18.26 14.13 11.14
N LEU A 2 16.99 13.72 11.03
CA LEU A 2 16.54 12.42 11.56
C LEU A 2 17.04 11.31 10.65
N ASN A 3 17.54 10.21 11.24
CA ASN A 3 18.00 9.06 10.48
C ASN A 3 16.78 8.46 9.72
N PRO A 4 16.90 8.02 8.45
CA PRO A 4 15.77 7.45 7.71
C PRO A 4 15.13 6.24 8.41
N SER A 5 15.91 5.55 9.24
CA SER A 5 15.50 4.42 10.10
C SER A 5 14.68 4.84 11.33
N GLU A 6 14.68 6.13 11.70
CA GLU A 6 13.98 6.66 12.89
C GLU A 6 12.61 7.27 12.57
N GLN A 7 12.23 7.37 11.29
CA GLN A 7 10.95 7.98 10.88
C GLN A 7 9.76 7.01 10.88
N ARG A 8 9.98 5.71 11.13
CA ARG A 8 8.94 4.69 11.07
C ARG A 8 8.54 4.28 12.48
N THR A 9 7.38 4.77 12.94
CA THR A 9 6.83 4.49 14.27
C THR A 9 6.41 3.03 14.45
N PHE A 10 6.06 2.35 13.35
CA PHE A 10 5.56 0.97 13.39
C PHE A 10 6.52 0.00 12.71
N HIS A 11 6.70 -1.16 13.33
CA HIS A 11 7.43 -2.27 12.73
C HIS A 11 6.81 -2.65 11.39
N ARG A 12 7.66 -2.85 10.39
CA ARG A 12 7.25 -3.22 9.04
C ARG A 12 7.71 -4.64 8.73
N MET A 13 6.83 -5.43 8.15
CA MET A 13 7.08 -6.81 7.78
C MET A 13 7.23 -6.89 6.25
N PRO A 14 8.42 -7.26 5.74
CA PRO A 14 8.58 -7.52 4.32
C PRO A 14 7.77 -8.76 3.94
N ILE A 15 7.01 -8.66 2.86
CA ILE A 15 6.17 -9.74 2.34
C ILE A 15 6.16 -9.72 0.81
N ARG A 16 5.53 -10.72 0.17
CA ARG A 16 5.13 -10.59 -1.23
C ARG A 16 3.79 -11.27 -1.44
N ALA A 17 2.73 -10.48 -1.54
CA ALA A 17 1.37 -10.97 -1.69
C ALA A 17 0.64 -10.22 -2.81
N GLY A 18 -0.08 -10.94 -3.65
CA GLY A 18 -1.01 -10.34 -4.60
C GLY A 18 -2.24 -9.82 -3.87
N GLY A 19 -2.81 -8.71 -4.36
CA GLY A 19 -4.03 -8.13 -3.83
C GLY A 19 -4.77 -7.35 -4.90
N THR A 20 -5.97 -6.88 -4.54
CA THR A 20 -6.79 -6.03 -5.38
C THR A 20 -7.01 -4.70 -4.69
N LEU A 21 -6.72 -3.60 -5.38
CA LEU A 21 -6.99 -2.25 -4.91
C LEU A 21 -8.24 -1.70 -5.61
N ARG A 22 -9.23 -1.29 -4.81
CA ARG A 22 -10.46 -0.64 -5.28
C ARG A 22 -10.46 0.82 -4.85
N ARG A 23 -10.48 1.75 -5.80
CA ARG A 23 -10.54 3.19 -5.49
C ARG A 23 -11.99 3.60 -5.21
N ALA A 24 -12.21 4.60 -4.36
CA ALA A 24 -13.55 5.03 -3.98
C ALA A 24 -14.25 5.91 -5.03
N ASP A 25 -13.45 6.58 -5.86
CA ASP A 25 -13.87 7.50 -6.92
C ASP A 25 -13.96 6.84 -8.30
N GLU A 26 -13.40 5.64 -8.45
CA GLU A 26 -13.43 4.88 -9.68
C GLU A 26 -14.11 3.52 -9.44
N GLU A 27 -15.06 3.12 -10.30
CA GLU A 27 -15.58 1.74 -10.31
C GLU A 27 -14.54 0.71 -10.82
N ARG A 28 -13.25 1.05 -10.77
CA ARG A 28 -12.15 0.26 -11.29
C ARG A 28 -11.35 -0.38 -10.16
N GLU A 29 -11.07 -1.64 -10.36
CA GLU A 29 -10.16 -2.42 -9.53
C GLU A 29 -8.85 -2.64 -10.29
N GLN A 30 -7.73 -2.59 -9.59
CA GLN A 30 -6.44 -2.97 -10.14
C GLN A 30 -5.75 -4.03 -9.29
N ALA A 31 -5.06 -4.95 -9.96
CA ALA A 31 -4.17 -5.87 -9.29
C ALA A 31 -2.95 -5.11 -8.75
N VAL A 32 -2.51 -5.47 -7.54
CA VAL A 32 -1.32 -4.91 -6.91
C VAL A 32 -0.49 -6.01 -6.26
N THR A 33 0.79 -5.76 -6.03
CA THR A 33 1.65 -6.63 -5.23
C THR A 33 2.08 -5.89 -3.98
N VAL A 34 1.65 -6.33 -2.80
CA VAL A 34 2.15 -5.79 -1.54
C VAL A 34 3.52 -6.39 -1.25
N VAL A 35 4.51 -5.53 -1.07
CA VAL A 35 5.90 -5.92 -0.81
C VAL A 35 6.32 -5.70 0.65
N ASP A 36 5.54 -4.91 1.39
CA ASP A 36 5.77 -4.68 2.81
C ASP A 36 4.49 -4.15 3.48
N LEU A 37 4.21 -4.57 4.71
CA LEU A 37 3.07 -4.10 5.48
C LEU A 37 3.41 -3.77 6.93
N SER A 38 2.56 -2.95 7.53
CA SER A 38 2.57 -2.62 8.96
C SER A 38 1.13 -2.47 9.45
N ALA A 39 0.96 -2.25 10.75
CA ALA A 39 -0.36 -2.01 11.34
C ALA A 39 -1.09 -0.76 10.80
N VAL A 40 -0.39 0.18 10.16
CA VAL A 40 -0.96 1.49 9.74
C VAL A 40 -0.78 1.80 8.26
N GLY A 41 -0.16 0.91 7.50
CA GLY A 41 0.12 1.18 6.09
C GLY A 41 0.87 0.07 5.40
N VAL A 42 0.80 0.12 4.07
CA VAL A 42 1.37 -0.87 3.14
C VAL A 42 2.30 -0.17 2.15
N LEU A 43 3.27 -0.91 1.63
CA LEU A 43 4.01 -0.57 0.43
C LEU A 43 3.65 -1.59 -0.64
N MET A 44 3.26 -1.12 -1.81
CA MET A 44 2.82 -1.96 -2.91
C MET A 44 3.34 -1.47 -4.25
N GLU A 45 3.50 -2.42 -5.16
CA GLU A 45 3.76 -2.20 -6.58
C GLU A 45 2.41 -2.21 -7.31
N CYS A 46 2.20 -1.24 -8.21
CA CYS A 46 0.99 -1.12 -9.01
C CYS A 46 1.35 -0.60 -10.41
N ASP A 47 0.55 -0.97 -11.40
CA ASP A 47 0.80 -0.61 -12.80
C ASP A 47 0.43 0.84 -13.08
N GLU A 48 -0.66 1.32 -12.47
CA GLU A 48 -1.12 2.70 -12.63
C GLU A 48 -0.92 3.51 -11.33
N PRO A 49 -0.36 4.73 -11.43
CA PRO A 49 -0.15 5.58 -10.27
C PRO A 49 -1.48 5.93 -9.60
N ILE A 50 -1.45 6.03 -8.27
CA ILE A 50 -2.60 6.41 -7.45
C ILE A 50 -2.39 7.86 -7.03
N PRO A 51 -3.33 8.78 -7.36
CA PRO A 51 -3.21 10.17 -6.94
C PRO A 51 -3.11 10.31 -5.41
N PRO A 52 -2.28 11.24 -4.90
CA PRO A 52 -2.22 11.51 -3.46
C PRO A 52 -3.59 11.93 -2.91
N GLY A 53 -3.98 11.36 -1.77
CA GLY A 53 -5.28 11.65 -1.13
C GLY A 53 -6.44 10.81 -1.65
N THR A 54 -6.25 9.99 -2.68
CA THR A 54 -7.25 9.01 -3.12
C THR A 54 -7.57 8.04 -1.98
N ARG A 55 -8.86 7.90 -1.68
CA ARG A 55 -9.35 6.87 -0.76
C ARG A 55 -9.49 5.56 -1.54
N ALA A 56 -8.92 4.49 -1.01
CA ALA A 56 -8.98 3.17 -1.63
C ALA A 56 -9.08 2.08 -0.57
N GLU A 57 -9.62 0.94 -0.97
CA GLU A 57 -9.68 -0.29 -0.20
C GLU A 57 -8.74 -1.32 -0.82
N LEU A 58 -7.87 -1.91 0.00
CA LEU A 58 -6.97 -2.97 -0.40
C LEU A 58 -7.49 -4.30 0.13
N ILE A 59 -7.73 -5.23 -0.77
CA ILE A 59 -8.21 -6.58 -0.46
C ILE A 59 -7.03 -7.54 -0.67
N LEU A 60 -6.65 -8.23 0.41
CA LEU A 60 -5.63 -9.27 0.42
C LEU A 60 -6.31 -10.64 0.59
N PRO A 61 -5.74 -11.73 0.04
CA PRO A 61 -6.24 -13.09 0.21
C PRO A 61 -6.17 -13.58 1.66
#